data_AF-A0A2L2YXI3-F1
#
_entry.id   AF-A0A2L2YXI3-F1
#
_cell.length_a   1.000
_cell.length_b   1.000
_cell.length_c   1.000
_cell.angle_alpha   90.00
_cell.angle_beta   90.00
_cell.angle_gamma   90.00
#
_symmetry.space_group_name_H-M   'P 1'
#
loop_
_entity.id
_entity.type
_entity.pdbx_description
1 polymer ?
#
loop_
_entity_poly.entity_id
_entity_poly.type
_entity_poly.pdbx_seq_one_letter_code
_entity_poly.pdbx_strand_id
1 'polypeptide(L)'
;ETISSIENRLNNLKMTCEFLMTDADIQKVFGIILTLGNYMNGGNRNRGQSDGFGLEILPKLKDVKSKDSSLTLLHYIVRNYVKLYEEDSSLDKAKLPVPEPGDAERA
;
A
#
# COMPACT_ATOMS: atom_id res chain seq x y z
N GLU A 1 3.00 -33.72 2.88
CA GLU A 1 3.88 -32.55 2.69
C GLU A 1 5.33 -33.02 2.71
N THR A 2 6.19 -32.49 1.85
CA THR A 2 7.63 -32.78 1.83
C THR A 2 8.38 -31.69 2.60
N ILE A 3 9.55 -32.01 3.15
CA ILE A 3 10.41 -31.03 3.85
C ILE A 3 10.68 -29.81 2.95
N SER A 4 10.99 -30.03 1.67
CA SER A 4 11.18 -28.98 0.68
C SER A 4 9.96 -28.08 0.50
N SER A 5 8.74 -28.62 0.57
CA SER A 5 7.53 -27.79 0.49
C SER A 5 7.36 -26.86 1.70
N ILE A 6 7.83 -27.26 2.88
CA ILE A 6 7.79 -26.43 4.09
C ILE A 6 8.88 -25.36 4.00
N GLU A 7 10.09 -25.73 3.58
CA GLU A 7 11.22 -24.80 3.38
C GLU A 7 10.86 -23.68 2.40
N ASN A 8 10.23 -24.00 1.25
CA ASN A 8 9.81 -22.98 0.29
C ASN A 8 8.79 -22.01 0.88
N ARG A 9 7.78 -22.52 1.62
CA ARG A 9 6.79 -21.65 2.27
C ARG A 9 7.43 -20.71 3.30
N LEU A 10 8.39 -21.20 4.08
CA LEU A 10 9.11 -20.39 5.06
C LEU A 10 10.00 -19.33 4.39
N ASN A 11 10.67 -19.70 3.30
CA ASN A 11 11.48 -18.77 2.51
C ASN A 11 10.59 -17.68 1.88
N ASN A 12 9.44 -18.03 1.31
CA ASN A 12 8.51 -17.06 0.74
C ASN A 12 7.97 -16.11 1.81
N LEU A 13 7.61 -16.62 2.98
CA LEU A 13 7.18 -15.78 4.11
C LEU A 13 8.30 -14.81 4.53
N LYS A 14 9.52 -15.31 4.68
CA LYS A 14 10.69 -14.49 5.05
C LYS A 14 10.94 -13.39 4.03
N MET A 15 11.04 -13.75 2.75
CA MET A 15 11.28 -12.81 1.65
C MET A 15 10.17 -11.76 1.55
N THR A 16 8.91 -12.17 1.73
CA THR A 16 7.78 -11.25 1.73
C THR A 16 7.87 -10.25 2.88
N CYS A 17 8.17 -10.71 4.10
CA CYS A 17 8.35 -9.82 5.24
C CYS A 17 9.51 -8.83 5.03
N GLU A 18 10.65 -9.31 4.53
CA GLU A 18 11.80 -8.46 4.21
C GLU A 18 11.44 -7.41 3.15
N PHE A 19 10.74 -7.81 2.09
CA PHE A 19 10.27 -6.90 1.06
C PHE A 19 9.32 -5.83 1.63
N LEU A 20 8.29 -6.23 2.38
CA LEU A 20 7.34 -5.30 3.00
C LEU A 20 8.00 -4.30 3.97
N MET A 21 9.12 -4.68 4.60
CA MET A 21 9.84 -3.82 5.54
C MET A 21 10.83 -2.86 4.85
N THR A 22 11.40 -3.26 3.71
CA THR A 22 12.54 -2.57 3.09
C THR A 22 12.20 -1.86 1.79
N ASP A 23 11.10 -2.22 1.13
CA ASP A 23 10.72 -1.61 -0.14
C ASP A 23 10.31 -0.14 0.03
N ALA A 24 11.03 0.74 -0.68
CA ALA A 24 10.85 2.18 -0.57
C ALA A 24 9.51 2.65 -1.15
N ASP A 25 8.97 1.96 -2.16
CA ASP A 25 7.73 2.35 -2.83
C ASP A 25 6.51 2.01 -1.97
N ILE A 26 6.54 0.89 -1.26
CA ILE A 26 5.56 0.58 -0.21
C ILE A 26 5.58 1.65 0.88
N GLN A 27 6.77 2.06 1.35
CA GLN A 27 6.90 3.10 2.38
C GLN A 27 6.32 4.44 1.89
N LYS A 28 6.54 4.82 0.63
CA LYS A 28 5.93 6.02 0.01
C LYS A 28 4.40 5.93 0.00
N VAL A 29 3.83 4.79 -0.39
CA VAL A 29 2.37 4.57 -0.38
C VAL A 29 1.81 4.71 1.03
N PHE A 30 2.44 4.09 2.03
CA PHE A 30 2.05 4.23 3.43
C PHE A 30 2.18 5.67 3.93
N GLY A 31 3.22 6.40 3.52
CA GLY A 31 3.39 7.82 3.84
C GLY A 31 2.25 8.69 3.29
N ILE A 32 1.78 8.43 2.06
CA ILE A 32 0.62 9.12 1.48
C ILE A 32 -0.63 8.80 2.30
N ILE A 33 -0.88 7.52 2.62
CA ILE A 33 -2.05 7.09 3.41
C ILE A 33 -2.04 7.77 4.78
N LEU A 34 -0.91 7.77 5.49
CA LEU A 34 -0.77 8.39 6.80
C LEU A 34 -1.02 9.90 6.73
N THR A 35 -0.44 10.57 5.75
CA THR A 35 -0.60 12.02 5.54
C THR A 35 -2.06 12.39 5.31
N LEU A 36 -2.74 11.66 4.40
CA LEU A 36 -4.15 11.91 4.10
C LEU A 36 -5.05 11.56 5.29
N GLY A 37 -4.76 10.46 5.97
CA GLY A 37 -5.46 10.05 7.19
C GLY A 37 -5.38 11.11 8.28
N ASN A 38 -4.18 11.62 8.57
CA ASN A 38 -3.97 12.69 9.55
C ASN A 38 -4.71 13.98 9.15
N TYR A 39 -4.63 14.39 7.88
CA TYR A 39 -5.34 15.58 7.39
C TYR A 39 -6.86 15.44 7.55
N MET A 40 -7.44 14.33 7.09
CA MET A 40 -8.88 14.09 7.14
C MET A 40 -9.41 13.92 8.58
N ASN A 41 -8.58 13.45 9.51
CA ASN A 41 -8.94 13.24 10.90
C ASN A 41 -8.40 14.33 11.85
N GLY A 42 -7.89 15.46 11.32
CA GLY A 42 -7.19 16.51 12.07
C GLY A 42 -7.94 17.12 13.26
N GLY A 43 -9.27 17.00 13.31
CA GLY A 43 -10.09 17.43 14.45
C GLY A 43 -10.18 16.42 15.60
N ASN A 44 -9.64 15.21 15.44
CA ASN A 44 -9.65 14.14 16.44
C ASN A 44 -8.25 13.93 17.00
N ARG A 45 -8.07 14.26 18.30
CA ARG A 45 -6.77 14.21 18.99
C ARG A 45 -6.10 12.83 18.94
N ASN A 46 -6.86 11.75 18.78
CA ASN A 46 -6.33 10.38 18.72
C ASN A 46 -6.09 9.87 17.28
N ARG A 47 -6.57 10.58 16.25
CA ARG A 47 -6.55 10.10 14.84
C ARG A 47 -5.92 11.09 13.84
N GLY A 48 -5.84 12.37 14.19
CA GLY A 48 -5.31 13.42 13.31
C GLY A 48 -3.81 13.69 13.48
N GLN A 49 -3.16 13.00 14.42
CA GLN A 49 -1.74 13.15 14.77
C GLN A 49 -1.10 11.79 15.02
N SER A 50 -1.44 10.81 14.18
CA SER A 50 -0.92 9.45 14.32
C SER A 50 0.44 9.33 13.65
N ASP A 51 1.33 8.53 14.25
CA ASP A 51 2.63 8.17 13.67
C ASP A 51 2.55 6.94 12.75
N GLY A 52 1.38 6.31 12.68
CA GLY A 52 1.12 5.14 11.86
C GLY A 52 -0.36 4.74 11.87
N PHE A 53 -0.66 3.63 11.19
CA PHE A 53 -2.00 3.05 11.13
C PHE A 53 -1.91 1.53 11.07
N GLY A 54 -2.96 0.84 11.51
CA GLY A 54 -3.07 -0.61 11.35
C GLY A 54 -3.41 -1.00 9.91
N LEU A 55 -2.82 -2.08 9.41
CA LEU A 55 -2.99 -2.52 8.01
C LEU A 55 -4.42 -2.97 7.68
N GLU A 56 -5.26 -3.23 8.69
CA GLU A 56 -6.69 -3.53 8.55
C GLU A 56 -7.50 -2.38 7.93
N ILE A 57 -6.93 -1.19 7.81
CA ILE A 57 -7.56 -0.05 7.13
C ILE A 57 -7.40 -0.11 5.61
N LEU A 58 -6.41 -0.82 5.08
CA LEU A 58 -6.11 -0.85 3.63
C LEU A 58 -7.32 -1.24 2.78
N PRO A 59 -8.11 -2.29 3.13
CA PRO A 59 -9.30 -2.63 2.36
C PRO A 59 -10.39 -1.55 2.38
N LYS A 60 -10.40 -0.66 3.39
CA LYS A 60 -11.42 0.40 3.57
C LYS A 60 -11.15 1.64 2.71
N LEU A 61 -9.94 1.77 2.17
CA LEU A 61 -9.57 2.91 1.31
C LEU A 61 -10.43 3.02 0.05
N LYS A 62 -10.98 1.90 -0.43
CA LYS A 62 -11.91 1.86 -1.57
C LYS A 62 -13.31 2.36 -1.21
N ASP A 63 -13.68 2.32 0.07
CA ASP A 63 -15.04 2.62 0.54
C ASP A 63 -15.22 4.11 0.85
N VAL A 64 -14.11 4.82 1.13
CA VAL A 64 -14.11 6.27 1.33
C VAL A 64 -14.18 6.98 -0.01
N LYS A 65 -15.24 7.75 -0.24
CA LYS A 65 -15.53 8.42 -1.52
C LYS A 65 -15.43 9.94 -1.42
N SER A 66 -15.18 10.58 -2.55
CA SER A 66 -15.35 12.02 -2.73
C SER A 66 -16.81 12.43 -2.53
N LYS A 67 -17.05 13.73 -2.32
CA LYS A 67 -18.39 14.28 -2.07
C LYS A 67 -19.39 13.98 -3.21
N ASP A 68 -18.90 13.95 -4.44
CA ASP A 68 -19.64 13.63 -5.66
C ASP A 68 -19.60 12.14 -6.01
N SER A 69 -18.97 11.30 -5.19
CA SER A 69 -18.81 9.85 -5.39
C SER A 69 -18.09 9.44 -6.69
N SER A 70 -17.41 10.37 -7.38
CA SER A 70 -16.68 10.09 -8.63
C SER A 70 -15.36 9.36 -8.41
N LEU A 71 -14.74 9.53 -7.23
CA LEU A 71 -13.44 8.96 -6.88
C LEU A 71 -13.46 8.39 -5.47
N THR A 72 -12.59 7.40 -5.23
CA THR A 72 -12.34 6.87 -3.88
C THR A 72 -10.99 7.37 -3.36
N LEU A 73 -10.76 7.25 -2.05
CA LEU A 73 -9.47 7.57 -1.45
C LEU A 73 -8.35 6.70 -2.06
N LEU A 74 -8.64 5.42 -2.35
CA LEU A 74 -7.69 4.55 -3.06
C LEU A 74 -7.30 5.11 -4.43
N HIS A 75 -8.27 5.56 -5.25
CA HIS A 75 -7.95 6.20 -6.53
C HIS A 75 -7.07 7.45 -6.35
N TYR A 76 -7.37 8.25 -5.33
CA TYR A 76 -6.60 9.46 -5.03
C TYR A 76 -5.16 9.13 -4.61
N ILE A 77 -4.96 8.11 -3.78
CA ILE A 77 -3.63 7.63 -3.36
C ILE A 77 -2.79 7.20 -4.56
N VAL A 78 -3.35 6.35 -5.45
CA VAL A 78 -2.64 5.88 -6.64
C VAL A 78 -2.24 7.06 -7.55
N ARG A 79 -3.16 8.00 -7.80
CA ARG A 79 -2.85 9.19 -8.60
C ARG A 79 -1.77 10.06 -7.96
N ASN A 80 -1.77 10.22 -6.64
CA ASN A 80 -0.75 10.99 -5.95
C ASN A 80 0.61 10.29 -5.97
N TYR A 81 0.64 8.97 -5.80
CA TYR A 81 1.87 8.20 -5.91
C TYR A 81 2.52 8.41 -7.28
N VAL A 82 1.76 8.18 -8.36
CA VAL A 82 2.25 8.37 -9.74
C VAL A 82 2.72 9.80 -9.97
N LYS A 83 1.95 10.80 -9.53
CA LYS A 83 2.31 12.21 -9.69
C LYS A 83 3.59 12.60 -8.94
N LEU A 84 3.84 12.01 -7.77
CA LEU A 84 4.94 12.39 -6.88
C LEU A 84 6.22 11.61 -7.17
N TYR A 85 6.11 10.37 -7.64
CA TYR A 85 7.24 9.43 -7.67
C TYR A 85 7.49 8.77 -9.03
N GLU A 86 6.59 8.89 -10.00
CA GLU A 86 6.80 8.38 -11.37
C GLU A 86 7.16 9.51 -12.33
N GLU A 87 8.23 9.34 -13.10
CA GLU A 87 8.75 10.38 -14.02
C GLU A 87 7.78 10.69 -15.17
N ASP A 88 7.12 9.66 -15.73
CA ASP A 88 6.23 9.79 -16.89
C ASP A 88 4.79 10.19 -16.48
N SER A 89 4.49 10.29 -15.17
CA SER A 89 3.18 10.66 -14.59
C SER A 89 1.95 9.90 -15.18
N SER A 90 2.20 8.82 -15.90
CA SER A 90 1.23 8.10 -16.72
C SER A 90 0.81 6.82 -16.00
N LEU A 91 -0.47 6.69 -15.70
CA LEU A 91 -0.99 5.58 -14.88
C LEU A 91 -0.80 4.21 -15.54
N ASP A 92 -0.83 4.17 -16.88
CA ASP A 92 -0.71 2.97 -17.70
C ASP A 92 0.70 2.37 -17.73
N LYS A 93 1.71 3.14 -17.32
CA LYS A 93 3.12 2.72 -17.27
C LYS A 93 3.66 2.53 -15.85
N ALA A 94 2.87 2.88 -14.83
CA ALA A 94 3.29 2.78 -13.45
C ALA A 94 3.57 1.31 -13.10
N LYS A 95 4.78 1.03 -12.60
CA LYS A 95 5.14 -0.30 -12.12
C LYS A 95 4.49 -0.52 -10.76
N LEU A 96 3.93 -1.71 -10.54
CA LEU A 96 3.35 -2.04 -9.24
C LEU A 96 4.46 -2.17 -8.18
N PRO A 97 4.27 -1.58 -6.99
CA PRO A 97 5.24 -1.62 -5.90
C PRO A 97 5.23 -2.96 -5.15
N VAL A 98 4.42 -3.93 -5.58
CA VAL A 98 4.34 -5.27 -5.01
C VAL A 98 4.40 -6.31 -6.11
N PRO A 99 5.01 -7.49 -5.86
CA PRO A 99 4.95 -8.63 -6.77
C PRO A 99 3.50 -9.03 -7.06
N GLU A 100 3.25 -9.55 -8.25
CA GLU A 100 1.94 -10.09 -8.58
C GLU A 100 1.67 -11.35 -7.74
N PRO A 101 0.41 -11.68 -7.40
CA PRO A 101 0.09 -12.92 -6.69
C PRO A 101 0.67 -14.17 -7.35
N GLY A 102 0.76 -14.19 -8.68
CA GLY A 102 1.37 -15.28 -9.45
C GLY A 102 2.90 -15.38 -9.32
N ASP A 103 3.59 -14.31 -8.90
CA ASP A 103 5.03 -14.35 -8.64
C ASP A 103 5.32 -15.08 -7.32
N ALA A 104 4.44 -14.95 -6.33
CA ALA A 104 4.57 -15.63 -5.04
C ALA A 104 4.30 -17.15 -5.12
N GLU A 105 3.50 -17.60 -6.09
CA GLU A 105 3.24 -19.02 -6.34
C GLU A 105 4.36 -19.72 -7.13
N ARG A 106 5.20 -18.95 -7.83
CA ARG A 106 6.31 -19.46 -8.65
C ARG A 106 7.64 -19.55 -7.90
N ALA A 107 7.74 -18.92 -6.73
CA ALA A 107 8.87 -19.01 -5.80
C ALA A 107 8.73 -20.22 -4.87
#